data_AF-A0A3P1S1S8-F1
#
_entry.id   AF-A0A3P1S1S8-F1
#
_cell.length_a   1.000
_cell.length_b   1.000
_cell.length_c   1.000
_cell.angle_alpha   90.00
_cell.angle_beta   90.00
_cell.angle_gamma   90.00
#
_symmetry.space_group_name_H-M   'P 1'
#
loop_
_entity.id
_entity.type
_entity.pdbx_description
1 polymer ?
#
loop_
_entity_poly.entity_id
_entity_poly.type
_entity_poly.pdbx_seq_one_letter_code
_entity_poly.pdbx_strand_id
1 'polypeptide(L)'
;MKQSITTIKRNVIIFAILSTLCGWIGYVVDKITGQAHYENIGTEIGSGSLGMLIWLVTPLICTIFLRSFGGDGWKEAGFSINFKDNKKLYLISFLVYPLVTIIVIFLGLMTQGIRVTDVKVEFTVYLGILLTQIGTQFIKNIFEESVWRANLTNQLIK
;
A
#
# COMPACT_ATOMS: atom_id res chain seq x y z
N MET A 1 23.85 7.42 16.62
CA MET A 1 24.84 6.33 16.71
C MET A 1 24.78 5.62 15.36
N LYS A 2 25.88 5.55 14.61
CA LYS A 2 25.85 4.95 13.26
C LYS A 2 25.61 3.45 13.42
N GLN A 3 24.56 2.94 12.79
CA GLN A 3 24.15 1.55 12.92
C GLN A 3 25.17 0.63 12.23
N SER A 4 25.48 -0.53 12.82
CA SER A 4 26.39 -1.48 12.18
C SER A 4 25.69 -2.25 11.05
N ILE A 5 26.44 -2.61 10.02
CA ILE A 5 25.93 -3.40 8.87
C ILE A 5 25.31 -4.72 9.34
N THR A 6 25.90 -5.36 10.36
CA THR A 6 25.38 -6.61 10.94
C THR A 6 23.98 -6.43 11.56
N THR A 7 23.74 -5.32 12.26
CA THR A 7 22.43 -5.00 12.85
C THR A 7 21.39 -4.73 11.76
N ILE A 8 21.76 -3.96 10.73
CA ILE A 8 20.87 -3.69 9.58
C ILE A 8 20.50 -5.00 8.88
N LYS A 9 21.50 -5.84 8.55
CA LYS A 9 21.26 -7.12 7.88
C LYS A 9 20.33 -8.03 8.68
N ARG A 10 20.54 -8.12 9.99
CA ARG A 10 19.66 -8.89 10.89
C ARG A 10 18.22 -8.37 10.86
N ASN A 11 18.03 -7.06 10.99
CA ASN A 11 16.70 -6.46 11.05
C ASN A 11 15.95 -6.59 9.72
N VAL A 12 16.63 -6.41 8.59
CA VAL A 12 16.08 -6.64 7.24
C VAL A 12 15.64 -8.11 7.06
N ILE A 13 16.45 -9.07 7.50
CA ILE A 13 16.09 -10.50 7.40
C ILE A 13 14.84 -10.81 8.24
N ILE A 14 14.80 -10.34 9.49
CA ILE A 14 13.64 -10.52 10.38
C ILE A 14 12.39 -9.91 9.73
N PHE A 15 12.51 -8.68 9.25
CA PHE A 15 11.42 -7.96 8.62
C PHE A 15 10.90 -8.68 7.36
N ALA A 16 11.80 -9.12 6.48
CA ALA A 16 11.44 -9.81 5.24
C ALA A 16 10.71 -11.14 5.50
N ILE A 17 11.21 -11.94 6.46
CA ILE A 17 10.56 -13.20 6.85
C ILE A 17 9.17 -12.92 7.40
N LEU A 18 9.03 -12.01 8.36
CA LEU A 18 7.73 -11.68 8.97
C LEU A 18 6.73 -11.14 7.95
N SER A 19 7.16 -10.22 7.09
CA SER A 19 6.28 -9.59 6.09
C SER A 19 5.84 -10.56 5.00
N THR A 20 6.67 -11.56 4.68
CA THR A 20 6.30 -12.61 3.73
C THR A 20 5.34 -13.61 4.37
N LEU A 21 5.64 -14.04 5.61
CA LEU A 21 4.83 -15.05 6.30
C LEU A 21 3.46 -14.51 6.72
N CYS A 22 3.34 -13.23 7.08
CA CYS A 22 2.07 -12.69 7.58
C CYS A 22 0.95 -12.75 6.53
N GLY A 23 1.26 -12.69 5.23
CA GLY A 23 0.27 -12.89 4.16
C GLY A 23 -0.29 -14.31 4.13
N TRP A 24 0.57 -15.32 4.25
CA TRP A 24 0.14 -16.72 4.33
C TRP A 24 -0.62 -17.02 5.60
N ILE A 25 -0.19 -16.47 6.74
CA ILE A 25 -0.90 -16.59 8.01
C ILE A 25 -2.29 -15.96 7.90
N GLY A 26 -2.38 -14.74 7.34
CA GLY A 26 -3.65 -14.07 7.09
C GLY A 26 -4.57 -14.90 6.20
N TYR A 27 -4.05 -15.49 5.12
CA TYR A 27 -4.80 -16.38 4.25
C TYR A 27 -5.38 -17.60 4.99
N VAL A 28 -4.57 -18.24 5.84
CA VAL A 28 -5.03 -19.38 6.65
C VAL A 28 -6.11 -18.96 7.64
N VAL A 29 -5.97 -17.80 8.28
CA VAL A 29 -6.99 -17.24 9.17
C VAL A 29 -8.30 -17.02 8.43
N ASP A 30 -8.26 -16.43 7.24
CA ASP A 30 -9.45 -16.23 6.42
C ASP A 30 -10.10 -17.55 6.00
N LYS A 31 -9.30 -18.58 5.70
CA LYS A 31 -9.84 -19.91 5.40
C LYS A 31 -10.57 -20.53 6.58
N ILE A 32 -9.99 -20.44 7.78
CA ILE A 32 -10.57 -21.03 9.00
C ILE A 32 -11.83 -20.26 9.44
N THR A 33 -11.85 -18.94 9.23
CA THR A 33 -12.98 -18.08 9.63
C THR A 33 -14.06 -17.95 8.56
N GLY A 34 -13.90 -18.60 7.40
CA GLY A 34 -14.84 -18.51 6.28
C GLY A 34 -14.85 -17.14 5.58
N GLN A 35 -13.76 -16.38 5.68
CA GLN A 35 -13.59 -15.04 5.09
C GLN A 35 -12.67 -15.03 3.85
N ALA A 36 -12.29 -16.19 3.32
CA ALA A 36 -11.40 -16.31 2.15
C ALA A 36 -12.12 -15.99 0.82
N HIS A 37 -12.81 -14.86 0.77
CA HIS A 37 -13.53 -14.31 -0.38
C HIS A 37 -12.75 -13.12 -0.93
N TYR A 38 -11.82 -13.43 -1.83
CA TYR A 38 -10.84 -12.48 -2.36
C TYR A 38 -11.25 -11.82 -3.67
N GLU A 39 -12.54 -11.87 -3.98
CA GLU A 39 -13.09 -11.22 -5.16
C GLU A 39 -13.25 -9.72 -4.89
N ASN A 40 -12.87 -8.90 -5.87
CA ASN A 40 -13.03 -7.44 -5.82
C ASN A 40 -12.34 -6.76 -4.61
N ILE A 41 -11.30 -7.37 -4.01
CA ILE A 41 -10.52 -6.76 -2.92
C ILE A 41 -10.00 -5.40 -3.35
N GLY A 42 -10.07 -4.43 -2.44
CA GLY A 42 -9.57 -3.09 -2.69
C GLY A 42 -10.51 -2.26 -3.56
N THR A 43 -11.73 -2.74 -3.81
CA THR A 43 -12.86 -1.97 -4.36
C THR A 43 -13.93 -1.80 -3.28
N GLU A 44 -14.95 -0.98 -3.52
CA GLU A 44 -16.06 -0.74 -2.56
C GLU A 44 -16.97 -1.94 -2.38
N ILE A 45 -16.91 -2.87 -3.32
CA ILE A 45 -17.77 -4.05 -3.38
C ILE A 45 -17.10 -5.24 -2.66
N GLY A 46 -15.77 -5.19 -2.47
CA GLY A 46 -15.03 -6.20 -1.74
C GLY A 46 -15.08 -5.97 -0.23
N SER A 47 -15.45 -7.00 0.54
CA SER A 47 -15.37 -6.96 2.00
C SER A 47 -13.93 -7.14 2.48
N GLY A 48 -13.50 -6.32 3.45
CA GLY A 48 -12.29 -6.59 4.22
C GLY A 48 -12.37 -7.92 5.00
N SER A 49 -11.22 -8.50 5.33
CA SER A 49 -11.09 -9.77 6.06
C SER A 49 -10.08 -9.62 7.19
N LEU A 50 -10.17 -10.49 8.19
CA LEU A 50 -9.22 -10.52 9.31
C LEU A 50 -7.80 -10.81 8.83
N GLY A 51 -7.66 -11.69 7.84
CA GLY A 51 -6.38 -12.00 7.21
C GLY A 51 -5.75 -10.81 6.50
N MET A 52 -6.55 -9.98 5.82
CA MET A 52 -6.07 -8.73 5.22
C MET A 52 -5.59 -7.73 6.27
N LEU A 53 -6.28 -7.64 7.41
CA LEU A 53 -5.83 -6.79 8.52
C LEU A 53 -4.50 -7.30 9.10
N ILE A 54 -4.36 -8.61 9.30
CA ILE A 54 -3.11 -9.24 9.74
C ILE A 54 -1.99 -8.91 8.76
N TRP A 55 -2.23 -9.08 7.47
CA TRP A 55 -1.25 -8.78 6.42
C TRP A 55 -0.82 -7.31 6.43
N LEU A 56 -1.76 -6.38 6.62
CA LEU A 56 -1.47 -4.94 6.59
C LEU A 56 -0.73 -4.47 7.85
N VAL A 57 -1.15 -4.92 9.03
CA VAL A 57 -0.69 -4.37 10.32
C VAL A 57 0.58 -5.05 10.83
N THR A 58 0.78 -6.34 10.51
CA THR A 58 1.94 -7.10 11.04
C THR A 58 3.30 -6.50 10.63
N PRO A 59 3.54 -6.13 9.35
CA PRO A 59 4.79 -5.49 8.95
C PRO A 59 5.02 -4.13 9.65
N LEU A 60 3.94 -3.39 9.93
CA LEU A 60 4.01 -2.12 10.65
C LEU A 60 4.41 -2.33 12.11
N ILE A 61 3.79 -3.30 12.79
CA ILE A 61 4.16 -3.67 14.16
C ILE A 61 5.63 -4.09 14.19
N CYS A 62 6.06 -4.98 13.27
CA CYS A 62 7.45 -5.40 13.15
C CYS A 62 8.40 -4.20 12.99
N THR A 63 8.06 -3.27 12.12
CA THR A 63 8.82 -2.02 11.91
C THR A 63 8.94 -1.20 13.19
N ILE A 64 7.85 -1.02 13.94
CA ILE A 64 7.86 -0.30 15.22
C ILE A 64 8.79 -0.98 16.22
N PHE A 65 8.76 -2.32 16.32
CA PHE A 65 9.63 -3.08 17.20
C PHE A 65 11.11 -2.97 16.81
N LEU A 66 11.44 -3.14 15.53
CA LEU A 66 12.83 -3.05 15.06
C LEU A 66 13.40 -1.63 15.19
N ARG A 67 12.57 -0.60 14.98
CA ARG A 67 12.95 0.80 15.19
C ARG A 67 13.13 1.18 16.66
N SER A 68 12.25 0.69 17.53
CA SER A 68 12.28 1.04 18.95
C SER A 68 13.31 0.23 19.73
N PHE A 69 13.47 -1.06 19.41
CA PHE A 69 14.28 -2.01 20.19
C PHE A 69 15.38 -2.70 19.36
N GLY A 70 15.19 -2.86 18.05
CA GLY A 70 16.17 -3.47 17.14
C GLY A 70 17.34 -2.55 16.75
N GLY A 71 17.30 -1.28 17.17
CA GLY A 71 18.38 -0.32 16.95
C GLY A 71 18.29 0.49 15.65
N ASP A 72 17.22 0.37 14.86
CA ASP A 72 17.06 1.18 13.62
C ASP A 72 16.80 2.66 13.93
N GLY A 73 16.22 2.95 15.10
CA GLY A 73 15.92 4.30 15.54
C GLY A 73 14.81 4.97 14.73
N TRP A 74 14.39 6.16 15.16
CA TRP A 74 13.27 6.90 14.56
C TRP A 74 13.69 8.13 13.74
N LYS A 75 14.90 8.65 13.99
CA LYS A 75 15.39 9.87 13.32
C LYS A 75 15.49 9.73 11.79
N GLU A 76 15.68 8.51 11.31
CA GLU A 76 15.86 8.18 9.90
C GLU A 76 14.60 7.50 9.32
N ALA A 77 13.42 7.77 9.88
CA ALA A 77 12.17 7.23 9.34
C ALA A 77 11.70 7.91 8.04
N GLY A 78 12.25 9.09 7.71
CA GLY A 78 11.95 9.73 6.42
C GLY A 78 10.53 10.28 6.29
N PHE A 79 9.77 10.42 7.38
CA PHE A 79 8.42 11.03 7.40
C PHE A 79 8.41 12.54 7.14
N SER A 80 9.49 13.11 6.59
CA SER A 80 9.59 14.53 6.30
C SER A 80 8.84 14.88 5.02
N ILE A 81 7.76 15.63 5.17
CA ILE A 81 7.00 16.15 4.03
C ILE A 81 7.70 17.41 3.50
N ASN A 82 8.40 17.30 2.36
CA ASN A 82 9.05 18.45 1.72
C ASN A 82 8.24 19.01 0.54
N PHE A 83 7.04 19.56 0.82
CA PHE A 83 6.17 20.15 -0.20
C PHE A 83 6.77 21.39 -0.87
N LYS A 84 7.49 22.24 -0.11
CA LYS A 84 7.95 23.54 -0.61
C LYS A 84 8.93 23.39 -1.76
N ASP A 85 9.88 22.46 -1.64
CA ASP A 85 10.97 22.31 -2.61
C ASP A 85 10.60 21.38 -3.77
N ASN A 86 9.58 20.52 -3.61
CA ASN A 86 9.28 19.44 -4.56
C ASN A 86 7.89 19.55 -5.22
N LYS A 87 7.26 20.74 -5.24
CA LYS A 87 5.89 20.93 -5.77
C LYS A 87 5.67 20.32 -7.16
N LYS A 88 6.65 20.46 -8.06
CA LYS A 88 6.57 19.90 -9.42
C LYS A 88 6.52 18.37 -9.41
N LEU A 89 7.34 17.72 -8.57
CA LEU A 89 7.37 16.26 -8.46
C LEU A 89 6.08 15.70 -7.84
N TYR A 90 5.50 16.40 -6.87
CA TYR A 90 4.17 16.05 -6.34
C TYR A 90 3.08 16.14 -7.42
N LEU A 91 3.08 17.23 -8.20
CA LEU A 91 2.13 17.40 -9.29
C LEU A 91 2.28 16.29 -10.35
N ILE A 92 3.50 15.98 -10.75
CA ILE A 92 3.77 14.87 -11.67
C ILE A 92 3.26 13.55 -11.10
N SER A 93 3.58 13.24 -9.84
CA SER A 93 3.15 12.00 -9.18
C SER A 93 1.63 11.87 -9.12
N PHE A 94 0.93 12.99 -8.92
CA PHE A 94 -0.53 13.04 -8.92
C PHE A 94 -1.14 12.82 -10.32
N LEU A 95 -0.54 13.39 -11.37
CA LEU A 95 -1.08 13.37 -12.73
C LEU A 95 -0.74 12.10 -13.52
N VAL A 96 0.36 11.42 -13.20
CA VAL A 96 0.81 10.22 -13.93
C VAL A 96 -0.27 9.13 -13.94
N TYR A 97 -0.87 8.83 -12.78
CA TYR A 97 -1.88 7.77 -12.68
C TYR A 97 -3.14 8.06 -13.53
N PRO A 98 -3.82 9.21 -13.40
CA PRO A 98 -4.95 9.55 -14.26
C PRO A 98 -4.60 9.53 -15.75
N LEU A 99 -3.43 10.05 -16.12
CA LEU A 99 -3.01 10.14 -17.52
C LEU A 99 -2.78 8.74 -18.13
N VAL A 100 -2.07 7.87 -17.42
CA VAL A 100 -1.87 6.48 -17.85
C VAL A 100 -3.20 5.73 -17.95
N THR A 101 -4.09 5.91 -16.97
CA THR A 101 -5.43 5.28 -17.00
C THR A 101 -6.24 5.71 -18.22
N ILE A 102 -6.26 7.01 -18.55
CA ILE A 102 -6.96 7.52 -19.75
C ILE A 102 -6.38 6.88 -21.02
N ILE A 103 -5.06 6.81 -21.13
CA ILE A 103 -4.39 6.20 -22.29
C ILE A 103 -4.78 4.71 -22.41
N VAL A 104 -4.74 3.95 -21.32
CA VAL A 104 -5.09 2.52 -21.33
C VAL A 104 -6.56 2.31 -21.70
N ILE A 105 -7.48 3.10 -21.12
CA ILE A 105 -8.91 3.02 -21.48
C ILE A 105 -9.10 3.34 -22.96
N PHE A 106 -8.48 4.41 -23.45
CA PHE A 106 -8.59 4.82 -24.85
C PHE A 106 -8.10 3.71 -25.81
N LEU A 107 -6.93 3.12 -25.53
CA LEU A 107 -6.41 2.00 -26.32
C LEU A 107 -7.31 0.77 -26.23
N GLY A 108 -7.87 0.47 -25.05
CA GLY A 108 -8.84 -0.61 -24.86
C GLY A 108 -10.13 -0.44 -25.67
N LEU A 109 -10.61 0.80 -25.80
CA LEU A 109 -11.77 1.12 -26.65
C LEU A 109 -11.43 0.98 -28.15
N MET A 110 -10.26 1.47 -28.58
CA MET A 110 -9.82 1.33 -29.97
C MET A 110 -9.68 -0.14 -30.40
N THR A 111 -9.15 -0.96 -29.50
CA THR A 111 -8.94 -2.40 -29.74
C THR A 111 -10.19 -3.25 -29.50
N GLN A 112 -11.32 -2.63 -29.11
CA GLN A 112 -12.55 -3.32 -28.72
C GLN A 112 -12.36 -4.30 -27.53
N GLY A 113 -11.27 -4.16 -26.78
CA GLY A 113 -10.99 -4.93 -25.56
C GLY A 113 -11.78 -4.46 -24.34
N ILE A 114 -12.25 -3.21 -24.35
CA ILE A 114 -13.17 -2.65 -23.34
C ILE A 114 -14.51 -2.39 -24.02
N ARG A 115 -15.59 -2.89 -23.41
CA ARG A 115 -16.96 -2.59 -23.81
C ARG A 115 -17.58 -1.65 -22.80
N VAL A 116 -18.03 -0.49 -23.26
CA VAL A 116 -18.81 0.44 -22.43
C VAL A 116 -20.26 0.04 -22.58
N THR A 117 -20.87 -0.37 -21.47
CA THR A 117 -22.30 -0.66 -21.41
C THR A 117 -23.07 0.64 -21.19
N ASP A 118 -24.20 0.83 -21.88
CA ASP A 118 -25.10 1.99 -21.73
C ASP A 118 -25.91 1.94 -20.42
N VAL A 119 -25.24 1.73 -19.28
CA VAL A 119 -25.87 1.84 -17.97
C VAL A 119 -25.92 3.31 -17.60
N LYS A 120 -27.14 3.85 -17.47
CA LYS A 120 -27.38 5.20 -16.95
C LYS A 120 -27.10 5.24 -15.44
N VAL A 121 -25.84 5.31 -15.09
CA VAL A 121 -25.42 5.59 -13.71
C VAL A 121 -25.27 7.10 -13.56
N GLU A 122 -25.89 7.68 -12.53
CA GLU A 122 -25.75 9.11 -12.25
C GLU A 122 -24.30 9.46 -11.90
N PHE A 123 -23.85 10.63 -12.36
CA PHE A 123 -22.50 11.13 -12.07
C PHE A 123 -22.18 11.15 -10.57
N THR A 124 -23.18 11.46 -9.74
CA THR A 124 -23.06 11.47 -8.27
C THR A 124 -22.64 10.11 -7.71
N VAL A 125 -23.11 9.01 -8.30
CA VAL A 125 -22.75 7.65 -7.86
C VAL A 125 -21.29 7.37 -8.19
N TYR A 126 -20.83 7.72 -9.39
CA TYR A 126 -19.40 7.59 -9.75
C TYR A 126 -18.49 8.42 -8.86
N LEU A 127 -18.89 9.65 -8.55
CA LEU A 127 -18.13 10.52 -7.67
C LEU A 127 -18.07 9.95 -6.24
N GLY A 128 -19.18 9.40 -5.74
CA GLY A 128 -19.24 8.72 -4.44
C GLY A 128 -18.26 7.55 -4.37
N ILE A 129 -18.24 6.70 -5.40
CA ILE A 129 -17.32 5.57 -5.51
C ILE A 129 -15.86 6.04 -5.61
N LEU A 130 -15.60 7.11 -6.37
CA LEU A 130 -14.25 7.62 -6.48
C LEU A 130 -13.71 8.12 -5.13
N LEU A 131 -14.53 8.88 -4.39
CA LEU A 131 -14.11 9.49 -3.13
C LEU A 131 -13.90 8.44 -2.03
N THR A 132 -14.79 7.46 -1.93
CA THR A 132 -14.69 6.40 -0.91
C THR A 132 -13.51 5.46 -1.21
N GLN A 133 -13.22 5.19 -2.49
CA GLN A 133 -11.98 4.52 -2.90
C GLN A 133 -10.72 5.30 -2.56
N ILE A 134 -10.67 6.59 -2.90
CA ILE A 134 -9.50 7.43 -2.58
C ILE A 134 -9.25 7.44 -1.07
N GLY A 135 -10.29 7.62 -0.26
CA GLY A 135 -10.17 7.61 1.21
C GLY A 135 -9.63 6.29 1.74
N THR A 136 -10.20 5.16 1.29
CA THR A 136 -9.79 3.82 1.73
C THR A 136 -8.33 3.52 1.35
N GLN A 137 -7.96 3.78 0.10
CA GLN A 137 -6.60 3.55 -0.39
C GLN A 137 -5.59 4.49 0.25
N PHE A 138 -5.96 5.75 0.52
CA PHE A 138 -5.09 6.70 1.21
C PHE A 138 -4.73 6.20 2.61
N ILE A 139 -5.72 5.74 3.39
CA ILE A 139 -5.49 5.21 4.73
C ILE A 139 -4.60 3.95 4.65
N LYS A 140 -4.96 2.98 3.82
CA LYS A 140 -4.18 1.75 3.62
C LYS A 140 -2.72 2.04 3.26
N ASN A 141 -2.51 2.97 2.32
CA ASN A 141 -1.17 3.30 1.84
C ASN A 141 -0.30 3.99 2.89
N ILE A 142 -0.88 4.62 3.92
CA ILE A 142 -0.07 5.10 5.06
C ILE A 142 0.60 3.93 5.76
N PHE A 143 -0.11 2.81 5.99
CA PHE A 143 0.46 1.62 6.62
C PHE A 143 1.55 1.01 5.74
N GLU A 144 1.26 0.81 4.45
CA GLU A 144 2.21 0.19 3.52
C GLU A 144 3.46 1.06 3.32
N GLU A 145 3.29 2.35 3.03
CA GLU A 145 4.43 3.20 2.70
C GLU A 145 5.29 3.52 3.93
N SER A 146 4.70 3.54 5.13
CA SER A 146 5.44 3.63 6.40
C SER A 146 6.40 2.46 6.59
N VAL A 147 6.02 1.29 6.08
CA VAL A 147 6.77 0.06 6.20
C VAL A 147 7.80 -0.06 5.08
N TRP A 148 7.40 0.15 3.82
CA TRP A 148 8.30 -0.07 2.69
C TRP A 148 9.30 1.06 2.52
N ARG A 149 8.82 2.29 2.26
CA ARG A 149 9.71 3.43 2.00
C ARG A 149 10.38 3.93 3.27
N ALA A 150 9.58 4.08 4.32
CA ALA A 150 10.08 4.66 5.56
C ALA A 150 10.98 3.69 6.33
N ASN A 151 10.80 2.37 6.22
CA ASN A 151 11.66 1.39 6.89
C ASN A 151 12.57 0.59 5.95
N LEU A 152 12.03 -0.28 5.12
CA LEU A 152 12.83 -1.23 4.33
C LEU A 152 13.82 -0.51 3.39
N THR A 153 13.34 0.43 2.57
CA THR A 153 14.18 1.17 1.62
C THR A 153 15.31 1.91 2.36
N ASN A 154 14.98 2.60 3.45
CA ASN A 154 15.96 3.31 4.27
C ASN A 154 17.04 2.40 4.88
N GLN A 155 16.74 1.11 5.12
CA GLN A 155 17.74 0.14 5.58
C GLN A 155 18.61 -0.39 4.43
N LEU A 156 18.04 -0.58 3.25
CA LEU A 156 18.74 -1.16 2.09
C LEU A 156 19.72 -0.19 1.40
N ILE A 157 19.49 1.12 1.53
CA ILE A 157 20.35 2.16 0.92
C ILE A 157 21.52 2.60 1.83
N LYS A 158 21.67 1.98 3.01
CA LYS A 158 22.75 2.24 3.98
C LYS A 158 23.91 1.26 3.80
#